data_AF-A0A7K0URL6-F1
#
_entry.id   AF-A0A7K0URL6-F1
#
_cell.length_a   1.000
_cell.length_b   1.000
_cell.length_c   1.000
_cell.angle_alpha   90.00
_cell.angle_beta   90.00
_cell.angle_gamma   90.00
#
_symmetry.space_group_name_H-M   'P 1'
#
loop_
_entity.id
_entity.type
_entity.pdbx_description
1 polymer ?
#
loop_
_entity_poly.entity_id
_entity_poly.type
_entity_poly.pdbx_seq_one_letter_code
_entity_poly.pdbx_strand_id
1 'polypeptide(L)' 'MSDRKFVVESPFTPAGDQPEAILKLAEGVERGDRFQTLLGITGSGKSATIAWTIEKV' A
#
# COMPACT_ATOMS: atom_id res chain seq x y z
N MET A 1 13.70 -16.37 -10.20
CA MET A 1 13.33 -15.56 -9.02
C MET A 1 12.28 -16.37 -8.27
N SER A 2 12.36 -16.49 -6.93
CA SER A 2 11.38 -17.28 -6.20
C SER A 2 10.01 -16.60 -6.24
N ASP A 3 8.95 -17.34 -6.59
CA ASP A 3 7.53 -16.91 -6.55
C ASP A 3 7.02 -16.72 -5.11
N ARG A 4 7.77 -15.99 -4.28
CA ARG A 4 7.38 -15.74 -2.90
C ARG A 4 6.62 -14.43 -2.83
N LYS A 5 5.31 -14.52 -2.57
CA LYS A 5 4.50 -13.34 -2.27
C LYS A 5 5.06 -12.59 -1.08
N PHE A 6 5.10 -11.27 -1.18
CA PHE A 6 5.37 -10.40 -0.04
C PHE A 6 4.16 -10.46 0.90
N VAL A 7 4.40 -10.51 2.21
CA VAL A 7 3.35 -10.53 3.24
C VAL A 7 3.78 -9.61 4.36
N VAL A 8 2.95 -8.64 4.71
CA VAL A 8 3.15 -7.73 5.83
C VAL A 8 2.75 -8.44 7.10
N GLU A 9 3.70 -8.60 8.00
CA GLU A 9 3.45 -9.01 9.37
C GLU A 9 3.15 -7.77 10.21
N SER A 10 1.93 -7.68 10.76
CA SER A 10 1.49 -6.54 11.56
C SER A 10 0.41 -6.97 12.55
N PRO A 11 0.43 -6.46 13.80
CA PRO A 11 -0.67 -6.66 14.74
C PRO A 11 -1.89 -5.77 14.41
N PHE A 12 -1.75 -4.84 13.48
CA PHE A 12 -2.80 -3.93 13.01
C PHE A 12 -3.28 -4.30 11.62
N THR A 13 -4.52 -3.94 11.32
CA THR A 13 -5.09 -3.96 9.97
C THR A 13 -5.22 -2.54 9.43
N PRO A 14 -5.27 -2.34 8.10
CA PRO A 14 -5.57 -1.04 7.51
C PRO A 14 -6.85 -0.43 8.10
N ALA A 15 -6.80 0.86 8.44
CA ALA A 15 -7.90 1.58 9.07
C ALA A 15 -8.03 3.02 8.56
N GLY A 16 -9.18 3.65 8.81
CA GLY A 16 -9.49 4.98 8.29
C GLY A 16 -9.43 5.00 6.76
N ASP A 17 -8.67 5.94 6.19
CA ASP A 17 -8.54 6.09 4.73
C ASP A 17 -7.49 5.16 4.10
N GLN A 18 -6.76 4.37 4.91
CA GLN A 18 -5.71 3.49 4.42
C GLN A 18 -6.22 2.44 3.42
N PRO A 19 -7.35 1.74 3.63
CA PRO A 19 -7.84 0.74 2.67
C PRO A 19 -8.06 1.31 1.27
N GLU A 20 -8.62 2.52 1.18
CA GLU A 20 -8.86 3.20 -0.10
C GLU A 20 -7.54 3.65 -0.75
N ALA A 21 -6.61 4.20 0.05
CA ALA A 21 -5.29 4.61 -0.45
C ALA A 21 -4.50 3.41 -0.99
N ILE A 22 -4.50 2.28 -0.28
CA ILE A 22 -3.85 1.03 -0.71
C ILE A 22 -4.44 0.54 -2.03
N LEU A 23 -5.77 0.54 -2.16
CA LEU A 23 -6.45 0.12 -3.38
C LEU A 23 -6.02 0.98 -4.58
N LYS A 24 -6.14 2.31 -4.45
CA LYS A 24 -5.80 3.25 -5.52
C LYS A 24 -4.34 3.16 -5.95
N LEU A 25 -3.43 3.03 -4.99
CA LEU A 25 -2.00 2.91 -5.28
C LEU A 25 -1.67 1.60 -6.00
N ALA A 26 -2.22 0.47 -5.52
CA ALA A 26 -2.01 -0.84 -6.14
C ALA A 26 -2.55 -0.86 -7.57
N GLU A 27 -3.79 -0.38 -7.79
CA GLU A 27 -4.36 -0.26 -9.13
C GLU A 27 -3.52 0.62 -10.05
N GLY A 28 -2.96 1.73 -9.55
CA GLY A 28 -2.05 2.56 -10.33
C GLY A 28 -0.77 1.83 -10.72
N VAL A 29 -0.22 1.00 -9.82
CA VAL A 29 0.96 0.18 -10.13
C VAL A 29 0.63 -0.85 -11.21
N GLU A 30 -0.49 -1.55 -11.09
CA GLU A 30 -0.94 -2.56 -12.06
C GLU A 30 -1.27 -1.96 -13.43
N ARG A 31 -1.80 -0.73 -13.48
CA ARG A 31 -1.98 0.02 -14.73
C ARG A 31 -0.68 0.50 -15.37
N GLY A 32 0.44 0.45 -14.65
CA GLY A 32 1.73 0.95 -15.10
C GLY A 32 1.89 2.47 -14.99
N ASP A 33 1.16 3.11 -14.07
CA ASP A 33 1.29 4.55 -13.83
C ASP A 33 2.71 4.87 -13.35
N ARG A 34 3.42 5.69 -14.12
CA ARG A 34 4.82 6.05 -13.82
C ARG A 34 4.96 6.88 -12.55
N PHE A 35 3.95 7.68 -12.20
CA PHE A 35 3.99 8.60 -11.07
C PHE A 35 2.69 8.53 -10.28
N GLN A 36 2.82 8.39 -8.96
CA GLN A 36 1.72 8.41 -8.01
C GLN A 36 2.15 9.17 -6.76
N THR A 37 1.21 9.72 -6.00
CA THR A 37 1.50 10.46 -4.76
C THR A 37 0.55 10.03 -3.66
N LEU A 38 1.11 9.53 -2.55
CA LEU A 38 0.37 9.29 -1.31
C LEU A 38 0.41 10.56 -0.45
N LEU A 39 -0.66 11.36 -0.51
CA LEU A 39 -0.82 12.52 0.36
C LEU A 39 -1.44 12.08 1.68
N GLY A 40 -0.69 12.17 2.78
CA GLY A 40 -1.18 11.83 4.10
C GLY A 40 -0.57 12.69 5.19
N ILE A 41 -1.38 13.04 6.20
CA ILE A 41 -0.93 13.82 7.36
C ILE A 41 0.14 13.07 8.18
N THR A 42 0.84 13.76 9.08
CA THR A 42 1.75 13.12 10.03
C THR A 42 0.99 12.17 10.96
N GLY A 43 1.57 11.00 11.25
CA GLY A 43 0.94 9.99 12.12
C GLY A 43 -0.09 9.07 11.44
N SER A 44 -0.46 9.31 10.18
CA SER A 44 -1.45 8.50 9.44
C SER A 44 -1.00 7.08 9.04
N GLY A 45 0.23 6.67 9.37
CA GLY A 45 0.75 5.35 9.02
C GLY A 45 1.12 5.18 7.54
N LYS A 46 1.71 6.21 6.91
CA LYS A 46 2.13 6.15 5.49
C LYS A 46 3.04 4.95 5.16
N SER A 47 3.99 4.61 6.03
CA SER A 47 4.86 3.44 5.81
C SER A 47 4.08 2.13 5.77
N ALA A 48 3.11 1.94 6.68
CA ALA A 48 2.25 0.76 6.69
C ALA A 48 1.36 0.71 5.45
N THR A 49 0.81 1.87 5.05
CA THR A 49 0.01 2.00 3.81
C THR A 49 0.81 1.54 2.58
N ILE A 50 2.07 1.95 2.44
CA ILE A 50 2.94 1.52 1.34
C ILE A 50 3.29 0.04 1.45
N ALA A 51 3.58 -0.48 2.64
CA ALA A 51 3.87 -1.91 2.83
C ALA A 51 2.70 -2.80 2.39
N TRP A 52 1.47 -2.44 2.80
CA TRP A 52 0.27 -3.16 2.37
C TRP A 52 -0.06 -2.96 0.88
N THR A 53 0.35 -1.83 0.29
CA THR A 53 0.29 -1.65 -1.17
C THR A 53 1.22 -2.63 -1.88
N ILE A 54 2.45 -2.82 -1.38
CA ILE A 54 3.42 -3.78 -1.93
C ILE A 54 2.93 -5.22 -1.79
N GLU A 55 2.26 -5.57 -0.69
CA GLU A 55 1.64 -6.90 -0.52
C GLU A 55 0.49 -7.17 -1.50
N LYS A 56 -0.27 -6.12 -1.86
CA LYS A 56 -1.45 -6.24 -2.71
C LYS A 56 -1.11 -6.45 -4.19
N VAL A 57 0.07 -6.00 -4.63
CA VAL A 57 0.60 -6.14 -6.00
C VAL A 57 1.36 -7.46 -6.14
#